data_AF-A0A2S7KLA4-F1
#
_entry.id   AF-A0A2S7KLA4-F1
#
_cell.length_a   1.000
_cell.length_b   1.000
_cell.length_c   1.000
_cell.angle_alpha   90.00
_cell.angle_beta   90.00
_cell.angle_gamma   90.00
#
_symmetry.space_group_name_H-M   'P 1'
#
loop_
_entity.id
_entity.type
_entity.pdbx_description
1 polymer ?
#
loop_
_entity_poly.entity_id
_entity_poly.type
_entity_poly.pdbx_seq_one_letter_code
_entity_poly.pdbx_strand_id
1 'polypeptide(L)'
;MSDLQDIDLFKSIFQSSLEGIIVVDLDGIIIKSNSASEKLFGYKAGKLLNQKVECLIPNKFKKNYESHREKYKVKPIELHLGQDLELWGLKKGGSKFPLEINLNPTKIEGKLFVIAFVTDTTSQKKTAKN
;
A
#
# COMPACT_ATOMS: atom_id res chain seq x y z
N MET A 1 -3.20 -10.28 30.54
CA MET A 1 -2.24 -11.18 29.84
C MET A 1 -2.72 -11.56 28.43
N SER A 2 -4.01 -11.48 28.07
CA SER A 2 -4.50 -11.77 26.70
C SER A 2 -4.07 -10.73 25.67
N ASP A 3 -4.16 -9.43 25.99
CA ASP A 3 -3.90 -8.36 25.00
C ASP A 3 -2.44 -8.33 24.47
N LEU A 4 -1.49 -8.83 25.27
CA LEU A 4 -0.08 -8.99 24.88
C LEU A 4 0.09 -10.07 23.80
N GLN A 5 -0.69 -11.16 23.86
CA GLN A 5 -0.67 -12.21 22.85
C GLN A 5 -1.24 -11.72 21.53
N ASP A 6 -2.32 -10.93 21.56
CA ASP A 6 -2.96 -10.41 20.34
C ASP A 6 -2.08 -9.40 19.61
N ILE A 7 -1.35 -8.55 20.33
CA ILE A 7 -0.42 -7.57 19.73
C ILE A 7 0.75 -8.28 19.04
N ASP A 8 1.34 -9.30 19.68
CA ASP A 8 2.48 -10.01 19.11
C ASP A 8 2.06 -10.98 17.99
N LEU A 9 0.86 -11.57 18.09
CA LEU A 9 0.24 -12.30 16.99
C LEU A 9 -0.04 -11.37 15.80
N PHE A 10 -0.61 -10.19 16.04
CA PHE A 10 -0.84 -9.19 15.00
C PHE A 10 0.46 -8.78 14.31
N LYS A 11 1.51 -8.45 15.08
CA LYS A 11 2.83 -8.12 14.51
C LYS A 11 3.35 -9.27 13.66
N SER A 12 3.23 -10.50 14.14
CA SER A 12 3.72 -11.68 13.44
C SER A 12 2.98 -11.85 12.10
N ILE A 13 1.65 -11.84 12.10
CA ILE A 13 0.82 -11.93 10.89
C ILE A 13 1.13 -10.78 9.92
N PHE A 14 1.18 -9.56 10.44
CA PHE A 14 1.45 -8.37 9.64
C PHE A 14 2.81 -8.47 8.94
N GLN A 15 3.86 -8.87 9.66
CA GLN A 15 5.22 -8.97 9.12
C GLN A 15 5.48 -10.22 8.26
N SER A 16 4.76 -11.32 8.52
CA SER A 16 4.91 -12.59 7.78
C SER A 16 4.03 -12.68 6.53
N SER A 17 3.10 -11.73 6.33
CA SER A 17 2.28 -11.68 5.12
C SER A 17 3.16 -11.65 3.87
N LEU A 18 2.73 -12.38 2.83
CA LEU A 18 3.35 -12.35 1.50
C LEU A 18 2.95 -11.09 0.73
N GLU A 19 1.76 -10.58 1.01
CA GLU A 19 1.24 -9.37 0.38
C GLU A 19 1.80 -8.11 1.07
N GLY A 20 2.09 -7.08 0.29
CA GLY A 20 2.51 -5.80 0.84
C GLY A 20 1.35 -5.12 1.56
N ILE A 21 1.50 -4.82 2.85
CA ILE A 21 0.49 -4.10 3.63
C ILE A 21 1.05 -2.74 4.02
N ILE A 22 0.34 -1.68 3.65
CA ILE A 22 0.66 -0.30 3.96
C ILE A 22 -0.55 0.34 4.62
N VAL A 23 -0.38 0.99 5.75
CA VAL A 23 -1.43 1.77 6.40
C VAL A 23 -1.07 3.24 6.28
N VAL A 24 -2.00 4.03 5.76
CA VAL A 24 -1.85 5.47 5.60
C VAL A 24 -2.92 6.22 6.38
N ASP A 25 -2.58 7.40 6.88
CA ASP A 25 -3.58 8.37 7.31
C ASP A 25 -4.27 9.02 6.11
N LEU A 26 -5.26 9.88 6.37
CA LEU A 26 -5.99 10.56 5.31
C LEU A 26 -5.09 11.46 4.47
N ASP A 27 -4.04 12.04 5.03
CA ASP A 27 -3.09 12.86 4.29
C ASP A 27 -2.12 12.03 3.43
N GLY A 28 -2.23 10.71 3.46
CA GLY A 28 -1.37 9.80 2.70
C GLY A 28 0.00 9.61 3.33
N ILE A 29 0.18 9.95 4.62
CA ILE A 29 1.39 9.62 5.37
C ILE A 29 1.31 8.15 5.75
N ILE A 30 2.36 7.40 5.43
CA ILE A 30 2.50 5.99 5.81
C ILE A 30 2.79 5.91 7.31
N ILE A 31 1.85 5.33 8.06
CA ILE A 31 1.96 5.12 9.50
C ILE A 31 2.40 3.70 9.87
N LYS A 32 2.19 2.73 8.97
CA LYS A 32 2.72 1.35 9.08
C LYS A 32 2.99 0.77 7.70
N SER A 33 4.01 -0.08 7.63
CA SER A 33 4.34 -0.88 6.46
C SER A 33 4.91 -2.23 6.94
N ASN A 34 4.55 -3.32 6.27
CA ASN A 34 5.11 -4.63 6.58
C ASN A 34 6.37 -4.95 5.76
N SER A 35 7.07 -6.01 6.15
CA SER A 35 8.29 -6.47 5.49
C SER A 35 8.10 -6.74 3.99
N ALA A 36 6.94 -7.27 3.57
CA ALA A 36 6.64 -7.52 2.16
C ALA A 36 6.55 -6.23 1.35
N SER A 37 5.86 -5.21 1.85
CA SER A 37 5.75 -3.91 1.17
C SER A 37 7.12 -3.24 1.01
N GLU A 38 7.96 -3.27 2.03
CA GLU A 38 9.30 -2.69 1.99
C GLU A 38 10.18 -3.40 0.96
N LYS A 39 10.16 -4.74 0.94
CA LYS A 39 10.86 -5.54 -0.08
C LYS A 39 10.36 -5.25 -1.48
N LEU A 40 9.03 -5.22 -1.66
CA LEU A 40 8.38 -5.01 -2.95
C LEU A 40 8.80 -3.67 -3.57
N PHE A 41 8.77 -2.60 -2.76
CA PHE A 41 9.16 -1.25 -3.18
C PHE A 41 10.67 -0.97 -3.06
N GLY A 42 11.48 -1.90 -2.56
CA GLY A 42 12.95 -1.74 -2.45
C GLY A 42 13.39 -0.75 -1.36
N TYR A 43 12.59 -0.59 -0.31
CA TYR A 43 12.93 0.20 0.87
C TYR A 43 13.56 -0.68 1.95
N LYS A 44 14.49 -0.11 2.73
CA LYS A 44 15.00 -0.78 3.94
C LYS A 44 13.93 -0.75 5.02
N ALA A 45 14.03 -1.67 5.97
CA ALA A 45 13.12 -1.74 7.12
C ALA A 45 12.94 -0.39 7.81
N GLY A 46 11.67 -0.02 8.04
CA GLY A 46 11.24 1.24 8.65
C GLY A 46 11.41 2.49 7.79
N LYS A 47 11.93 2.41 6.57
CA LYS A 47 12.17 3.60 5.73
C LYS A 47 10.95 4.11 4.98
N LEU A 48 9.86 3.34 4.95
CA LEU A 48 8.57 3.81 4.45
C LEU A 48 7.79 4.61 5.50
N LEU A 49 8.09 4.41 6.79
CA LEU A 49 7.40 5.12 7.86
C LEU A 49 7.57 6.64 7.72
N ASN A 50 6.48 7.39 7.94
CA ASN A 50 6.39 8.84 7.82
C ASN A 50 6.65 9.40 6.40
N GLN A 51 6.76 8.55 5.38
CA GLN A 51 6.81 8.99 3.99
C GLN A 51 5.38 9.23 3.46
N LYS A 52 5.26 10.15 2.52
CA LYS A 52 4.06 10.30 1.67
C LYS A 52 3.96 9.12 0.71
N VAL A 53 2.77 8.54 0.56
CA VAL A 53 2.53 7.38 -0.33
C VAL A 53 2.91 7.66 -1.78
N GLU A 54 2.97 8.92 -2.19
CA GLU A 54 3.43 9.39 -3.50
C GLU A 54 4.86 8.94 -3.83
N CYS A 55 5.70 8.64 -2.85
CA CYS A 55 7.03 8.06 -3.10
C CYS A 55 6.98 6.68 -3.77
N LEU A 56 5.83 6.00 -3.70
CA LEU A 56 5.57 4.69 -4.30
C LEU A 56 4.88 4.78 -5.66
N ILE A 57 4.63 6.00 -6.15
CA ILE A 57 3.83 6.26 -7.34
C ILE A 57 4.73 6.85 -8.42
N PRO A 58 4.70 6.31 -9.67
CA PRO A 58 5.45 6.88 -10.77
C PRO A 58 5.14 8.36 -10.99
N ASN A 59 6.17 9.18 -11.22
CA ASN A 59 6.04 10.65 -11.34
C ASN A 59 4.93 11.11 -12.30
N LYS A 60 4.74 10.41 -13.43
CA LYS A 60 3.69 10.72 -14.42
C LYS A 60 2.27 10.68 -13.85
N PHE A 61 2.04 9.97 -12.75
CA PHE A 61 0.74 9.81 -12.12
C PHE A 61 0.57 10.63 -10.84
N LYS A 62 1.65 11.20 -10.27
CA LYS A 62 1.61 11.90 -8.97
C LYS A 62 0.59 13.05 -8.92
N LYS A 63 0.58 13.90 -9.96
CA LYS A 63 -0.30 15.08 -10.00
C LYS A 63 -1.79 14.70 -9.99
N ASN A 64 -2.15 13.63 -10.71
CA ASN A 64 -3.52 13.13 -10.71
C ASN A 64 -3.85 12.38 -9.42
N TYR A 65 -2.86 11.71 -8.83
CA TYR A 65 -3.02 10.95 -7.61
C TYR A 65 -3.39 11.82 -6.40
N GLU A 66 -2.75 12.98 -6.22
CA GLU A 66 -3.12 13.90 -5.12
C GLU A 66 -4.61 14.27 -5.20
N SER A 67 -5.11 14.62 -6.40
CA SER A 67 -6.53 14.91 -6.59
C SER A 67 -7.42 13.69 -6.30
N HIS A 68 -7.02 12.48 -6.72
CA HIS A 68 -7.75 11.25 -6.41
C HIS A 68 -7.79 10.99 -4.90
N ARG A 69 -6.68 11.21 -4.20
CA ARG A 69 -6.63 11.07 -2.74
C ARG A 69 -7.54 12.07 -2.07
N GLU A 70 -7.49 13.36 -2.42
CA GLU A 70 -8.37 14.37 -1.80
C GLU A 70 -9.86 14.03 -2.01
N LYS A 71 -10.25 13.54 -3.19
CA LYS A 71 -11.62 13.04 -3.43
C LYS A 71 -11.95 11.82 -2.57
N TYR A 72 -11.01 10.88 -2.45
CA TYR A 72 -11.17 9.69 -1.64
C TYR A 72 -11.26 9.99 -0.14
N LYS A 73 -10.56 11.03 0.36
CA LYS A 73 -10.69 11.49 1.76
C LYS A 73 -12.13 11.91 2.10
N VAL A 74 -12.84 12.52 1.15
CA VAL A 74 -14.23 12.99 1.36
C VAL A 74 -15.21 11.82 1.46
N LYS A 75 -15.01 10.79 0.63
CA LYS A 75 -15.86 9.60 0.60
C LYS A 75 -15.00 8.32 0.46
N PRO A 76 -14.43 7.84 1.56
CA PRO A 76 -13.62 6.62 1.57
C PRO A 76 -14.55 5.42 1.35
N ILE A 77 -14.23 4.61 0.34
CA ILE A 77 -14.98 3.39 0.00
C ILE A 77 -13.99 2.28 -0.29
N GLU A 78 -14.36 1.03 -0.06
CA GLU A 78 -13.52 -0.08 -0.49
C GLU A 78 -13.29 -0.02 -2.01
N LEU A 79 -12.04 -0.16 -2.44
CA LEU A 79 -11.67 -0.15 -3.85
C LEU A 79 -10.72 -1.30 -4.15
N HIS A 80 -11.03 -2.03 -5.23
CA HIS A 80 -10.14 -3.01 -5.84
C HIS A 80 -9.65 -2.43 -7.16
N LEU A 81 -8.35 -2.20 -7.29
CA LEU A 81 -7.76 -1.57 -8.46
C LEU A 81 -6.66 -2.47 -9.03
N GLY A 82 -6.60 -2.58 -10.36
CA GLY A 82 -5.50 -3.25 -11.07
C GLY A 82 -5.93 -4.40 -12.00
N GLN A 83 -7.12 -4.99 -11.81
CA GLN A 83 -7.68 -5.96 -12.76
C GLN A 83 -8.03 -5.31 -14.10
N ASP A 84 -8.75 -4.17 -14.07
CA ASP A 84 -9.17 -3.44 -15.27
C ASP A 84 -8.33 -2.19 -15.59
N LEU A 85 -7.37 -1.87 -14.71
CA LEU A 85 -6.57 -0.65 -14.81
C LEU A 85 -5.08 -1.01 -14.75
N GLU A 86 -4.30 -0.51 -15.70
CA GLU A 86 -2.85 -0.65 -15.62
C GLU A 86 -2.25 0.21 -14.50
N LEU A 87 -2.14 -0.38 -13.32
CA LEU A 87 -1.45 0.20 -12.18
C LEU A 87 0.01 -0.19 -12.12
N TRP A 88 0.82 0.76 -11.67
CA TRP A 88 2.27 0.65 -11.62
C TRP A 88 2.78 1.26 -10.31
N GLY A 89 3.57 0.49 -9.58
CA GLY A 89 4.34 0.98 -8.44
C GLY A 89 5.71 1.50 -8.86
N LEU A 90 6.29 2.37 -8.04
CA LEU A 90 7.64 2.90 -8.18
C LEU A 90 8.51 2.40 -7.03
N LYS A 91 9.57 1.64 -7.34
CA LYS A 91 10.56 1.23 -6.36
C LYS A 91 11.47 2.41 -5.99
N LYS A 92 12.13 2.36 -4.83
CA LYS A 92 13.09 3.38 -4.38
C LYS A 92 14.18 3.69 -5.41
N GLY A 93 14.65 2.69 -6.15
CA GLY A 93 15.65 2.84 -7.21
C GLY A 93 15.12 3.41 -8.53
N GLY A 94 13.82 3.75 -8.62
CA GLY A 94 13.18 4.34 -9.80
C GLY A 94 12.62 3.33 -10.80
N SER A 95 12.87 2.02 -10.64
CA SER A 95 12.24 0.99 -11.46
C SER A 95 10.75 0.86 -11.15
N LYS A 96 9.97 0.45 -12.15
CA LYS A 96 8.51 0.29 -12.04
C LYS A 96 8.15 -1.18 -12.12
N PHE A 97 7.05 -1.55 -11.49
CA PHE A 97 6.48 -2.89 -11.58
C PHE A 97 4.95 -2.80 -11.61
N PRO A 98 4.27 -3.69 -12.35
CA PRO A 98 2.83 -3.73 -12.36
C PRO A 98 2.33 -4.25 -11.00
N LEU A 99 1.23 -3.71 -10.52
CA LEU A 99 0.64 -4.13 -9.26
C LEU A 99 -0.87 -4.09 -9.30
N GLU A 100 -1.48 -4.83 -8.39
CA GLU A 100 -2.86 -4.70 -7.94
C GLU A 100 -2.88 -4.13 -6.53
N ILE A 101 -3.92 -3.38 -6.20
CA ILE A 101 -4.10 -2.78 -4.88
C ILE A 101 -5.55 -2.87 -4.42
N ASN A 102 -5.75 -3.33 -3.19
CA ASN A 102 -7.03 -3.28 -2.50
C ASN A 102 -6.96 -2.24 -1.39
N LEU A 103 -7.88 -1.27 -1.39
CA LEU A 103 -7.95 -0.18 -0.41
C LEU A 103 -9.14 -0.43 0.52
N ASN A 104 -8.85 -0.61 1.80
CA ASN A 104 -9.84 -0.82 2.85
C ASN A 104 -9.79 0.34 3.84
N PRO A 105 -10.75 1.28 3.80
CA PRO A 105 -10.84 2.33 4.79
C PRO A 105 -11.26 1.76 6.15
N THR A 106 -10.63 2.20 7.23
CA THR A 106 -10.91 1.70 8.58
C THR A 106 -10.83 2.81 9.62
N LYS A 107 -11.63 2.70 10.68
CA LYS A 107 -11.67 3.66 11.78
C LYS A 107 -11.02 3.06 13.02
N ILE A 108 -9.95 3.68 13.49
CA ILE A 108 -9.21 3.27 14.70
C ILE A 108 -9.24 4.46 15.66
N GLU A 109 -9.77 4.26 16.86
CA GLU A 109 -9.88 5.31 17.90
C GLU A 109 -10.50 6.63 17.39
N GLY A 110 -11.53 6.54 16.56
CA GLY A 110 -12.18 7.72 16.00
C GLY A 110 -11.51 8.31 14.75
N LYS A 111 -10.28 7.92 14.43
CA LYS A 111 -9.51 8.41 13.28
C LYS A 111 -9.64 7.46 12.09
N LEU A 112 -9.75 8.02 10.90
CA LEU A 112 -9.85 7.26 9.66
C LEU A 112 -8.44 7.00 9.09
N PHE A 113 -8.23 5.76 8.69
CA PHE A 113 -7.03 5.27 8.02
C PHE A 113 -7.44 4.50 6.77
N VAL A 114 -6.47 4.25 5.89
CA VAL A 114 -6.65 3.37 4.74
C VAL A 114 -5.60 2.28 4.82
N ILE A 115 -6.05 1.02 4.80
CA ILE A 115 -5.18 -0.14 4.66
C ILE A 115 -5.11 -0.48 3.17
N ALA A 116 -3.91 -0.40 2.61
CA ALA A 116 -3.60 -0.79 1.25
C ALA A 116 -2.91 -2.16 1.24
N PHE A 117 -3.52 -3.11 0.54
CA PHE A 117 -2.96 -4.42 0.24
C PHE A 117 -2.42 -4.40 -1.19
N VAL A 118 -1.14 -4.72 -1.38
CA VAL A 118 -0.42 -4.53 -2.64
C VAL A 118 0.16 -5.86 -3.10
N THR A 119 -0.26 -6.28 -4.28
CA THR A 119 0.18 -7.53 -4.93
C THR A 119 0.99 -7.24 -6.20
N ASP A 120 2.16 -7.87 -6.34
CA ASP A 120 2.98 -7.79 -7.57
C ASP A 120 2.38 -8.69 -8.66
N THR A 121 2.02 -8.10 -9.80
CA THR A 121 1.39 -8.81 -10.92
C THR A 121 2.36 -9.09 -12.08
N THR A 122 3.67 -8.92 -11.84
CA THR A 122 4.71 -9.10 -12.88
C THR A 122 4.65 -10.46 -13.54
N SER A 123 4.43 -11.54 -12.77
CA SER A 123 4.36 -12.89 -13.30
C SER A 123 3.12 -13.11 -14.17
N GLN A 124 1.97 -12.55 -13.80
CA GLN A 124 0.71 -12.70 -14.54
C GLN A 124 0.77 -11.96 -15.89
N LYS A 125 1.42 -10.78 -15.94
CA LYS A 125 1.61 -10.02 -17.18
C LYS A 125 2.60 -10.65 -18.17
N LYS A 126 3.49 -11.54 -17.73
CA LYS A 126 4.40 -12.26 -18.62
C LYS A 126 3.68 -13.35 -19.42
N THR A 127 2.63 -13.95 -18.85
CA THR A 127 1.88 -15.04 -19.50
C THR A 127 0.84 -14.52 -20.50
N ALA A 128 0.27 -13.34 -20.27
CA ALA A 128 -0.73 -12.74 -21.17
C ALA A 128 -0.16 -12.13 -22.48
N LYS A 129 1.16 -12.23 -22.70
CA LYS A 129 1.86 -11.71 -23.89
C LYS A 129 2.41 -12.79 -24.83
N ASN A 130 2.07 -14.06 -24.61
CA ASN A 130 2.39 -15.17 -25.50
C ASN A 130 1.17 -15.67 -26.25
#